data_AF-A0A377LZS7-F1
#
_entry.id   AF-A0A377LZS7-F1
#
_cell.length_a   1.000
_cell.length_b   1.000
_cell.length_c   1.000
_cell.angle_alpha   90.00
_cell.angle_beta   90.00
_cell.angle_gamma   90.00
#
_symmetry.space_group_name_H-M   'P 1'
#
loop_
_entity.id
_entity.type
_entity.pdbx_description
1 polymer ?
#
loop_
_entity_poly.entity_id
_entity_poly.type
_entity_poly.pdbx_seq_one_letter_code
_entity_poly.pdbx_strand_id
1 'polypeptide(L)' 'MDVITGKTRPKSGKAVYDQSVDLTQLEPAAIARQGIGRKFQKPTVFEAFDGMGKP' A
#
# COMPACT_ATOMS: atom_id res chain seq x y z
N MET A 1 9.30 0.50 -5.80
CA MET A 1 7.89 0.28 -5.40
C MET A 1 7.67 0.38 -3.89
N ASP A 2 8.49 -0.30 -3.07
CA ASP A 2 8.31 -0.29 -1.60
C ASP A 2 8.40 1.12 -0.98
N VAL A 3 9.28 1.98 -1.49
CA VAL A 3 9.33 3.40 -1.06
C VAL A 3 8.06 4.17 -1.45
N ILE A 4 7.61 4.01 -2.70
CA ILE A 4 6.42 4.69 -3.24
C ILE A 4 5.15 4.29 -2.49
N THR A 5 5.09 3.05 -1.97
CA THR A 5 3.94 2.51 -1.23
C THR A 5 4.10 2.61 0.29
N GLY A 6 5.15 3.28 0.78
CA GLY A 6 5.41 3.46 2.21
C GLY A 6 5.84 2.19 2.96
N LYS A 7 6.04 1.04 2.28
CA LYS A 7 6.52 -0.19 2.91
C LYS A 7 7.93 -0.04 3.47
N THR A 8 8.75 0.78 2.81
CA THR A 8 10.14 1.03 3.22
C THR A 8 10.43 2.52 3.16
N ARG A 9 10.92 3.13 4.24
CA ARG A 9 11.39 4.52 4.19
C ARG A 9 12.74 4.59 3.47
N PRO A 10 12.94 5.57 2.57
CA PRO A 10 14.22 5.76 1.91
C PRO A 10 15.25 6.30 2.92
N LYS A 11 16.53 5.96 2.73
CA LYS A 11 17.62 6.53 3.57
C LYS A 11 17.88 8.00 3.25
N SER A 12 17.61 8.43 2.02
CA SER A 12 17.76 9.81 1.55
C SER A 12 16.87 10.06 0.33
N GLY A 13 16.65 11.34 -0.01
CA GLY A 13 15.83 11.76 -1.14
C GLY A 13 14.34 11.91 -0.81
N LYS A 14 13.53 12.16 -1.84
CA LYS A 14 12.08 12.36 -1.76
C LYS A 14 11.36 11.57 -2.84
N ALA A 15 10.10 11.21 -2.58
CA ALA A 15 9.20 10.61 -3.54
C ALA A 15 7.98 11.53 -3.63
N VAL A 16 7.84 12.25 -4.74
CA VAL A 16 6.77 13.25 -4.92
C VAL A 16 5.71 12.68 -5.87
N TYR A 17 4.45 12.74 -5.45
CA TYR A 17 3.28 12.41 -6.25
C TYR A 17 2.49 13.68 -6.57
N ASP A 18 1.92 13.72 -7.78
CA ASP A 18 1.09 14.84 -8.25
C ASP A 18 1.73 16.22 -8.05
N GLN A 19 3.04 16.29 -8.25
CA GLN A 19 3.88 17.50 -8.12
C GLN A 19 3.96 18.14 -6.71
N SER A 20 3.05 17.83 -5.78
CA SER A 20 2.95 18.51 -4.49
C SER A 20 2.98 17.58 -3.26
N VAL A 21 2.73 16.29 -3.41
CA VAL A 21 2.59 15.36 -2.28
C VAL A 21 3.90 14.62 -2.04
N ASP A 22 4.59 14.93 -0.93
CA ASP A 22 5.77 14.16 -0.50
C ASP A 22 5.35 12.86 0.21
N LEU A 23 5.41 11.74 -0.52
CA LEU A 23 5.04 10.41 -0.04
C LEU A 23 5.96 9.92 1.09
N THR A 24 7.17 10.47 1.25
CA THR A 24 8.09 10.05 2.33
C THR A 24 7.63 10.47 3.72
N GLN A 25 6.68 11.40 3.78
CA GLN A 25 6.07 11.92 5.01
C GLN A 25 4.74 11.22 5.36
N LEU A 26 4.30 10.26 4.54
CA LEU A 26 3.00 9.60 4.67
C LEU A 26 3.15 8.13 5.08
N GLU A 27 2.21 7.68 5.92
CA GLU A 27 2.06 6.26 6.23
C GLU A 27 1.36 5.50 5.09
N PRO A 28 1.57 4.18 4.95
CA PRO A 28 1.01 3.39 3.83
C PRO A 28 -0.50 3.56 3.62
N ALA A 29 -1.27 3.68 4.70
CA ALA A 29 -2.72 3.88 4.63
C ALA A 29 -3.13 5.26 4.06
N ALA A 30 -2.30 6.30 4.24
CA ALA A 30 -2.52 7.60 3.61
C ALA A 30 -2.15 7.55 2.12
N ILE A 31 -1.05 6.89 1.78
CA ILE A 31 -0.63 6.66 0.38
C ILE A 31 -1.70 5.89 -0.41
N ALA A 32 -2.28 4.84 0.19
CA ALA A 32 -3.35 4.06 -0.43
C ALA A 32 -4.61 4.89 -0.70
N ARG A 33 -4.96 5.82 0.21
CA ARG A 33 -6.10 6.74 0.02
C ARG A 33 -5.89 7.74 -1.12
N GLN A 34 -4.64 7.99 -1.53
CA GLN A 34 -4.30 8.75 -2.73
C GLN A 34 -4.40 7.91 -4.02
N GLY A 35 -4.88 6.67 -3.95
CA GLY A 35 -5.01 5.77 -5.10
C GLY A 35 -3.72 5.04 -5.49
N ILE A 36 -2.67 5.13 -4.67
CA ILE A 36 -1.39 4.48 -4.95
C ILE A 36 -1.36 3.11 -4.27
N GLY A 37 -1.42 2.06 -5.08
CA GLY A 37 -1.31 0.68 -4.63
C GLY A 37 -0.24 -0.09 -5.40
N ARG A 38 0.07 -1.30 -4.95
CA ARG A 38 0.87 -2.26 -5.71
C ARG A 38 0.01 -3.44 -6.13
N LYS A 39 0.18 -3.88 -7.38
CA LYS A 39 -0.33 -5.17 -7.83
C LYS A 39 0.71 -6.25 -7.49
N PHE A 40 0.25 -7.35 -6.91
CA PHE A 40 1.10 -8.52 -6.71
C PHE A 40 1.21 -9.29 -8.02
N GLN A 41 2.43 -9.68 -8.38
CA GLN A 41 2.67 -10.47 -9.60
C GLN A 41 2.06 -11.87 -9.48
N LYS A 42 2.16 -12.47 -8.30
CA LYS A 42 1.45 -13.71 -7.96
C LYS A 42 0.15 -13.35 -7.25
N PRO A 43 -1.02 -13.80 -7.75
CA PRO A 43 -2.28 -13.55 -7.06
C PRO A 43 -2.29 -14.26 -5.71
N THR A 44 -2.80 -13.59 -4.68
CA THR A 44 -3.16 -14.20 -3.41
C THR A 44 -4.67 -14.25 -3.37
N VAL A 45 -5.22 -15.46 -3.28
CA VAL A 45 -6.65 -15.67 -3.05
C VAL A 45 -6.84 -15.79 -1.55
N PHE A 46 -7.72 -14.98 -0.99
CA PHE A 46 -8.17 -15.19 0.39
C PHE A 46 -9.27 -16.26 0.36
N GLU A 47 -9.17 -17.25 1.25
CA GLU A 47 -10.23 -18.23 1.42
C GLU A 47 -11.51 -17.52 1.89
N ALA A 48 -12.66 -18.00 1.42
CA ALA A 48 -13.93 -17.47 1.88
C ALA A 48 -14.08 -17.81 3.37
N PHE A 49 -14.27 -16.78 4.21
CA PHE A 49 -14.61 -16.97 5.60
C PHE A 49 -16.06 -17.46 5.65
N ASP A 50 -16.25 -18.79 5.70
CA ASP A 50 -17.53 -19.39 6.05
C ASP A 50 -17.79 -19.12 7.53
N GLY A 51 -18.47 -18.00 7.79
CA GLY A 51 -18.92 -17.59 9.11
C GLY A 51 -20.18 -18.34 9.58
N MET A 52 -20.59 -19.45 8.96
CA MET A 52 -21.65 -20.28 9.49
C MET A 52 -21.05 -21.26 10.49
N GLY A 53 -21.20 -20.94 11.78
CA GLY A 53 -21.14 -21.97 12.81
C GLY A 53 -22.02 -23.14 12.39
N LYS A 54 -21.44 -24.34 12.32
CA LYS A 54 -22.19 -25.59 12.18
C LYS A 54 -23.33 -25.60 13.21
N PRO A 55 -24.50 -26.18 12.86
CA PRO A 55 -25.61 -26.31 13.79
C PRO A 55 -25.20 -27.06 15.06
#